data_AF-A0A9R1D1K6-F1
#
_entry.id   AF-A0A9R1D1K6-F1
#
_cell.length_a   1.000
_cell.length_b   1.000
_cell.length_c   1.000
_cell.angle_alpha   90.00
_cell.angle_beta   90.00
_cell.angle_gamma   90.00
#
_symmetry.space_group_name_H-M   'P 1'
#
loop_
_entity.id
_entity.type
_entity.pdbx_description
1 polymer ?
#
loop_
_entity_poly.entity_id
_entity_poly.type
_entity_poly.pdbx_seq_one_letter_code
_entity_poly.pdbx_strand_id
1 'polypeptide(L)'
;MAPILSEEELTLDPYALLGIEAGATTKDAERAFRKKSLKYHPDKNPAPEAAVIFHQLSLCLGIFQDQAKRNYVDNKLETDRKKKERYAEMDKKRKAMVDALVAREEEAKKQKVEQIKRRQQQADEEAIKDAGRRLLEEAQKRAAAAATAQAPKAPETAESKPAGGASDKPIITPEELTLLLTLPASSTITSSDLQTSLTTLYGPVEHVILPPVPSSQQATDGKDGKKKKAKSRKAIVEFASGNWGGCYACWRDHEAGRGMEGVKVKFGIGEVPAWVAWAEMQKPGRRPSPASGGGDQQSYSANGHPPPTASFTLPTPTSTTPVSAPSFTSAPDFTSANGGGISMADLLGKHAQNKSAKVEEDRRRQEFESMTLSRMRMMEREKVEAEIRRQEEEE
;
A
#
# COMPACT_ATOMS: atom_id res chain seq x y z
N MET A 1 -8.28 57.06 4.43
CA MET A 1 -8.12 57.00 2.96
C MET A 1 -9.40 56.44 2.39
N ALA A 2 -9.99 57.10 1.39
CA ALA A 2 -11.18 56.57 0.72
C ALA A 2 -10.84 55.21 0.09
N PRO A 3 -11.78 54.24 0.08
CA PRO A 3 -11.60 52.98 -0.65
C PRO A 3 -11.30 53.28 -2.12
N ILE A 4 -10.24 52.68 -2.66
CA ILE A 4 -9.87 52.83 -4.08
C ILE A 4 -10.92 52.17 -4.99
N LEU A 5 -11.60 51.15 -4.48
CA LEU A 5 -12.69 50.42 -5.13
C LEU A 5 -13.97 50.54 -4.32
N SER A 6 -15.12 50.56 -4.99
CA SER A 6 -16.41 50.42 -4.33
C SER A 6 -16.61 48.99 -3.79
N GLU A 7 -17.53 48.81 -2.84
CA GLU A 7 -17.81 47.49 -2.24
C GLU A 7 -18.24 46.46 -3.30
N GLU A 8 -18.97 46.90 -4.32
CA GLU A 8 -19.35 46.07 -5.46
C GLU A 8 -18.12 45.67 -6.28
N GLU A 9 -17.22 46.59 -6.58
CA GLU A 9 -15.98 46.31 -7.33
C GLU A 9 -15.03 45.34 -6.59
N LEU A 10 -15.06 45.33 -5.25
CA LEU A 10 -14.20 44.50 -4.40
C LEU A 10 -14.60 43.02 -4.34
N THR A 11 -15.89 42.74 -4.52
CA THR A 11 -16.46 41.38 -4.46
C THR A 11 -16.41 40.67 -5.81
N LEU A 12 -16.31 41.43 -6.90
CA LEU A 12 -16.23 40.90 -8.26
C LEU A 12 -14.81 40.45 -8.63
N ASP A 13 -14.73 39.46 -9.51
CA ASP A 13 -13.51 39.07 -10.23
C ASP A 13 -13.58 39.64 -11.66
N PRO A 14 -12.88 40.76 -11.95
CA PRO A 14 -12.95 41.42 -13.26
C PRO A 14 -12.38 40.55 -14.39
N TYR A 15 -11.40 39.70 -14.08
CA TYR A 15 -10.75 38.83 -15.05
C TYR A 15 -11.66 37.67 -15.44
N ALA A 16 -12.30 37.01 -14.47
CA ALA A 16 -13.27 35.96 -14.73
C ALA A 16 -14.53 36.48 -15.45
N LEU A 17 -15.04 37.65 -15.04
CA LEU A 17 -16.26 38.20 -15.62
C LEU A 17 -16.07 38.65 -17.07
N LEU A 18 -14.92 39.23 -17.41
CA LEU A 18 -14.56 39.54 -18.81
C LEU A 18 -14.03 38.31 -19.57
N GLY A 19 -13.58 37.27 -18.87
CA GLY A 19 -13.07 36.04 -19.47
C GLY A 19 -11.70 36.25 -20.11
N ILE A 20 -10.86 37.03 -19.44
CA ILE A 20 -9.51 37.40 -19.86
C ILE A 20 -8.50 36.86 -18.85
N GLU A 21 -7.28 36.58 -19.30
CA GLU A 21 -6.21 36.09 -18.43
C GLU A 21 -5.66 37.21 -17.52
N ALA A 22 -5.17 36.83 -16.34
CA ALA A 22 -4.42 37.72 -15.46
C ALA A 22 -3.17 38.23 -16.19
N GLY A 23 -3.12 39.54 -16.46
CA GLY A 23 -2.07 40.16 -17.27
C GLY A 23 -2.53 40.71 -18.63
N ALA A 24 -3.79 40.52 -19.02
CA ALA A 24 -4.34 41.06 -20.25
C ALA A 24 -4.29 42.61 -20.33
N THR A 25 -4.11 43.17 -21.52
CA THR A 25 -3.98 44.63 -21.69
C THR A 25 -5.35 45.30 -21.54
N THR A 26 -5.38 46.61 -21.23
CA THR A 26 -6.63 47.40 -21.22
C THR A 26 -7.42 47.29 -22.54
N LYS A 27 -6.72 47.22 -23.69
CA LYS A 27 -7.31 46.99 -25.01
C LYS A 27 -8.02 45.63 -25.12
N ASP A 28 -7.50 44.59 -24.47
CA ASP A 28 -8.10 43.26 -24.46
C ASP A 28 -9.36 43.24 -23.60
N ALA A 29 -9.34 43.94 -22.47
CA ALA A 29 -10.51 44.15 -21.62
C ALA A 29 -11.63 44.91 -22.36
N GLU A 30 -11.30 45.97 -23.10
CA GLU A 30 -12.27 46.67 -23.94
C GLU A 30 -12.88 45.78 -25.04
N ARG A 31 -12.05 44.97 -25.71
CA ARG A 31 -12.51 44.05 -26.75
C ARG A 31 -13.44 42.98 -26.16
N ALA A 32 -13.08 42.43 -25.00
CA ALA A 32 -13.90 41.45 -24.28
C ALA A 32 -15.23 42.07 -23.80
N PHE A 33 -15.18 43.29 -23.27
CA PHE A 33 -16.35 44.06 -22.86
C PHE A 33 -17.31 44.25 -24.03
N ARG A 34 -16.86 44.75 -25.18
CA ARG A 34 -17.73 44.98 -26.36
C ARG A 34 -18.45 43.70 -26.79
N LYS A 35 -17.74 42.56 -26.80
CA LYS A 35 -18.32 41.26 -27.15
C LYS A 35 -19.36 40.79 -26.13
N LYS A 36 -19.08 40.91 -24.83
CA LYS A 36 -20.00 40.46 -23.77
C LYS A 36 -21.18 41.42 -23.59
N SER A 37 -20.94 42.71 -23.73
CA SER A 37 -21.95 43.78 -23.68
C SER A 37 -23.01 43.58 -24.76
N LEU A 38 -22.63 43.25 -26.01
CA LEU A 38 -23.58 42.93 -27.08
C LEU A 38 -24.47 41.72 -26.75
N LYS A 39 -23.94 40.74 -26.02
CA LYS A 39 -24.66 39.51 -25.64
C LYS A 39 -25.64 39.75 -24.49
N TYR A 40 -25.28 40.60 -23.54
CA TYR A 40 -26.05 40.88 -22.32
C TYR A 40 -26.67 42.28 -22.32
N HIS A 41 -26.84 42.90 -23.49
CA HIS A 41 -27.42 44.25 -23.57
C HIS A 41 -28.90 44.21 -23.16
N PRO A 42 -29.35 45.06 -22.23
CA PRO A 42 -30.72 45.01 -21.70
C PRO A 42 -31.80 45.27 -22.75
N ASP A 43 -31.48 46.01 -23.82
CA ASP A 43 -32.39 46.24 -24.96
C ASP A 43 -32.59 44.99 -25.86
N LYS A 44 -31.55 44.15 -26.00
CA LYS A 44 -31.60 42.96 -26.86
C LYS A 44 -32.01 41.70 -26.09
N ASN A 45 -31.81 41.70 -24.78
CA ASN A 45 -32.11 40.57 -23.90
C ASN A 45 -32.95 41.06 -22.72
N PRO A 46 -34.27 40.79 -22.72
CA PRO A 46 -35.19 41.24 -21.67
C PRO A 46 -35.05 40.46 -20.35
N ALA A 47 -34.09 39.52 -20.23
CA ALA A 47 -33.86 38.80 -19.00
C ALA A 47 -33.30 39.73 -17.89
N PRO A 48 -33.79 39.64 -16.64
CA PRO A 48 -33.29 40.46 -15.54
C PRO A 48 -31.81 40.20 -15.24
N GLU A 49 -31.32 38.98 -15.49
CA GLU A 49 -29.92 38.61 -15.33
C GLU A 49 -28.99 39.35 -16.31
N ALA A 50 -29.47 39.67 -17.51
CA ALA A 50 -28.66 40.37 -18.52
C ALA A 50 -28.33 41.79 -18.06
N ALA A 51 -29.30 42.49 -17.44
CA ALA A 51 -29.08 43.82 -16.88
C ALA A 51 -28.05 43.81 -15.74
N VAL A 52 -28.11 42.80 -14.85
CA VAL A 52 -27.14 42.64 -13.75
C VAL A 52 -25.74 42.37 -14.30
N ILE A 53 -25.59 41.41 -15.22
CA ILE A 53 -24.29 41.09 -15.82
C ILE A 53 -23.73 42.29 -16.59
N PHE A 54 -24.58 43.03 -17.32
CA PHE A 54 -24.16 44.25 -18.03
C PHE A 54 -23.64 45.33 -17.08
N HIS A 55 -24.30 45.52 -15.94
CA HIS A 55 -23.83 46.44 -14.91
C HIS A 55 -22.46 46.00 -14.36
N GLN A 56 -22.31 44.72 -14.02
CA GLN A 56 -21.04 44.15 -13.56
C GLN A 56 -19.93 44.28 -14.61
N LEU A 57 -20.24 44.08 -15.90
CA LEU A 57 -19.30 44.28 -17.00
C LEU A 57 -18.85 45.74 -17.12
N SER A 58 -19.75 46.69 -16.88
CA SER A 58 -19.45 48.13 -16.88
C SER A 58 -18.52 48.49 -15.71
N LEU A 59 -18.76 47.94 -14.52
CA LEU A 59 -17.86 48.10 -13.37
C LEU A 59 -16.47 47.53 -13.66
N CYS A 60 -16.40 46.33 -14.26
CA CYS A 60 -15.13 45.71 -14.63
C CYS A 60 -14.33 46.59 -15.59
N LEU A 61 -14.99 47.16 -16.61
CA LEU A 61 -14.33 48.08 -17.54
C LEU A 61 -13.79 49.33 -16.81
N GLY A 62 -14.55 49.88 -15.87
CA GLY A 62 -14.11 51.01 -15.04
C GLY A 62 -12.84 50.69 -14.22
N ILE A 63 -12.72 49.47 -13.70
CA ILE A 63 -11.51 48.99 -13.00
C ILE A 63 -10.32 48.91 -13.96
N PHE A 64 -10.51 48.43 -15.20
CA PHE A 64 -9.42 48.31 -16.19
C PHE A 64 -8.99 49.65 -16.79
N GLN A 65 -9.87 50.65 -16.81
CA GLN A 65 -9.55 52.00 -17.28
C GLN A 65 -8.70 52.78 -16.26
N ASP A 66 -8.92 52.58 -14.95
CA ASP A 66 -8.14 53.21 -13.89
C ASP A 66 -6.98 52.32 -13.44
N GLN A 67 -5.75 52.79 -13.70
CA GLN A 67 -4.54 52.05 -13.35
C GLN A 67 -4.41 51.79 -11.84
N ALA A 68 -4.88 52.70 -10.97
CA ALA A 68 -4.81 52.52 -9.52
C ALA A 68 -5.74 51.39 -9.06
N LYS A 69 -6.97 51.35 -9.60
CA LYS A 69 -7.94 50.29 -9.36
C LYS A 69 -7.43 48.94 -9.84
N ARG A 70 -6.89 48.90 -11.06
CA ARG A 70 -6.29 47.69 -11.63
C ARG A 70 -5.15 47.15 -10.76
N ASN A 71 -4.20 48.00 -10.39
CA ASN A 71 -3.07 47.60 -9.54
C ASN A 71 -3.54 47.04 -8.18
N TYR A 72 -4.60 47.61 -7.61
CA TYR A 72 -5.17 47.09 -6.36
C TYR A 72 -5.73 45.67 -6.54
N VAL A 73 -6.52 45.43 -7.60
CA VAL A 73 -7.06 44.09 -7.90
C VAL A 73 -5.94 43.09 -8.15
N ASP A 74 -4.94 43.48 -8.95
CA ASP A 74 -3.80 42.61 -9.28
C ASP A 74 -3.01 42.23 -8.02
N ASN A 75 -2.73 43.21 -7.15
CA ASN A 75 -2.09 42.96 -5.85
C ASN A 75 -2.93 42.06 -4.96
N LYS A 76 -4.25 42.28 -4.88
CA LYS A 76 -5.16 41.45 -4.09
C LYS A 76 -5.10 39.99 -4.57
N LEU A 77 -5.25 39.76 -5.88
CA LEU A 77 -5.17 38.43 -6.48
C LEU A 77 -3.82 37.74 -6.22
N GLU A 78 -2.71 38.48 -6.33
CA GLU A 78 -1.40 37.95 -6.00
C GLU A 78 -1.26 37.58 -4.52
N THR A 79 -1.74 38.44 -3.61
CA THR A 79 -1.66 38.17 -2.17
C THR A 79 -2.50 36.95 -1.80
N ASP A 80 -3.67 36.79 -2.40
CA ASP A 80 -4.54 35.65 -2.14
C ASP A 80 -3.96 34.36 -2.75
N ARG A 81 -3.33 34.43 -3.93
CA ARG A 81 -2.56 33.31 -4.49
C ARG A 81 -1.41 32.90 -3.55
N LYS A 82 -0.58 33.85 -3.14
CA LYS A 82 0.55 33.61 -2.21
C LYS A 82 0.08 33.05 -0.88
N LYS A 83 -1.02 33.56 -0.32
CA LYS A 83 -1.64 33.00 0.89
C LYS A 83 -2.07 31.57 0.67
N LYS A 84 -2.82 31.28 -0.41
CA LYS A 84 -3.31 29.93 -0.73
C LYS A 84 -2.15 28.93 -0.88
N GLU A 85 -1.09 29.32 -1.57
CA GLU A 85 0.14 28.52 -1.71
C GLU A 85 0.78 28.25 -0.35
N ARG A 86 0.95 29.28 0.49
CA ARG A 86 1.50 29.12 1.84
C ARG A 86 0.64 28.20 2.71
N TYR A 87 -0.68 28.33 2.66
CA TYR A 87 -1.60 27.46 3.39
C TYR A 87 -1.51 26.01 2.88
N ALA A 88 -1.46 25.80 1.57
CA ALA A 88 -1.30 24.47 0.99
C ALA A 88 0.04 23.83 1.38
N GLU A 89 1.13 24.62 1.44
CA GLU A 89 2.44 24.15 1.90
C GLU A 89 2.41 23.71 3.37
N MET A 90 1.78 24.51 4.24
CA MET A 90 1.62 24.16 5.65
C MET A 90 0.72 22.94 5.85
N ASP A 91 -0.32 22.78 5.04
CA ASP A 91 -1.21 21.62 5.07
C ASP A 91 -0.48 20.34 4.63
N LYS A 92 0.31 20.40 3.55
CA LYS A 92 1.20 19.30 3.14
C LYS A 92 2.16 18.89 4.27
N LYS A 93 2.76 19.87 4.96
CA LYS A 93 3.65 19.60 6.10
C LYS A 93 2.92 18.95 7.26
N ARG A 94 1.72 19.45 7.60
CA ARG A 94 0.86 18.85 8.64
C ARG A 94 0.53 17.40 8.28
N LYS A 95 0.10 17.15 7.04
CA LYS A 95 -0.23 15.81 6.56
C LYS A 95 0.98 14.88 6.62
N ALA A 96 2.14 15.32 6.12
CA ALA A 96 3.37 14.52 6.17
C ALA A 96 3.77 14.15 7.60
N MET A 97 3.62 15.08 8.55
CA MET A 97 3.88 14.80 9.97
C MET A 97 2.92 13.76 10.54
N VAL A 98 1.63 13.86 10.22
CA VAL A 98 0.61 12.89 10.67
C VAL A 98 0.87 11.51 10.05
N ASP A 99 1.12 11.45 8.74
CA ASP A 99 1.38 10.20 8.02
C ASP A 99 2.64 9.52 8.58
N ALA A 100 3.69 10.28 8.89
CA ALA A 100 4.91 9.76 9.52
C ALA A 100 4.67 9.22 10.94
N LEU A 101 3.82 9.88 11.74
CA LEU A 101 3.43 9.40 13.06
C LEU A 101 2.64 8.10 12.96
N VAL A 102 1.63 8.03 12.07
CA VAL A 102 0.81 6.85 11.87
C VAL A 102 1.65 5.67 11.38
N ALA A 103 2.53 5.89 10.40
CA ALA A 103 3.42 4.84 9.90
C ALA A 103 4.29 4.26 11.03
N ARG A 104 4.86 5.11 11.87
CA ARG A 104 5.67 4.66 13.02
C ARG A 104 4.83 3.88 14.05
N GLU A 105 3.60 4.33 14.32
CA GLU A 105 2.68 3.59 15.20
C GLU A 105 2.29 2.23 14.62
N GLU A 106 2.04 2.15 13.32
CA GLU A 106 1.73 0.90 12.63
C GLU A 106 2.92 -0.06 12.61
N GLU A 107 4.13 0.44 12.40
CA GLU A 107 5.36 -0.36 12.47
C GLU A 107 5.56 -0.93 13.86
N ALA A 108 5.41 -0.11 14.91
CA ALA A 108 5.48 -0.57 16.29
C ALA A 108 4.39 -1.62 16.61
N LYS A 109 3.16 -1.42 16.10
CA LYS A 109 2.07 -2.40 16.24
C LYS A 109 2.38 -3.70 15.50
N LYS A 110 2.88 -3.63 14.26
CA LYS A 110 3.27 -4.80 13.46
C LYS A 110 4.36 -5.60 14.16
N GLN A 111 5.41 -4.94 14.65
CA GLN A 111 6.48 -5.58 15.40
C GLN A 111 5.95 -6.29 16.66
N LYS A 112 5.03 -5.65 17.39
CA LYS A 112 4.42 -6.25 18.59
C LYS A 112 3.56 -7.47 18.24
N VAL A 113 2.74 -7.38 17.20
CA VAL A 113 1.91 -8.51 16.73
C VAL A 113 2.77 -9.66 16.25
N GLU A 114 3.84 -9.38 15.50
CA GLU A 114 4.79 -10.39 15.03
C GLU A 114 5.53 -11.06 16.18
N GLN A 115 5.94 -10.30 17.21
CA GLN A 115 6.54 -10.85 18.41
C GLN A 115 5.59 -11.79 19.16
N ILE A 116 4.32 -11.38 19.32
CA ILE A 116 3.29 -12.23 19.94
C ILE A 116 3.09 -13.50 19.13
N LYS A 117 2.95 -13.39 17.81
CA LYS A 117 2.77 -14.54 16.91
C LYS A 117 3.95 -15.50 16.97
N ARG A 118 5.19 -14.99 16.99
CA ARG A 118 6.39 -15.81 17.13
C ARG A 118 6.42 -16.54 18.48
N ARG A 119 6.04 -15.87 19.57
CA ARG A 119 5.96 -16.49 20.89
C ARG A 119 4.88 -17.57 20.94
N GLN A 120 3.73 -17.34 20.29
CA GLN A 120 2.66 -18.33 20.17
C GLN A 120 3.14 -19.55 19.38
N GLN A 121 3.75 -19.36 18.21
CA GLN A 121 4.31 -20.45 17.41
C GLN A 121 5.33 -21.28 18.17
N GLN A 122 6.21 -20.64 18.94
CA GLN A 122 7.18 -21.34 19.79
C GLN A 122 6.49 -22.18 20.88
N ALA A 123 5.45 -21.65 21.51
CA ALA A 123 4.68 -22.39 22.52
C ALA A 123 3.91 -23.57 21.90
N ASP A 124 3.33 -23.40 20.71
CA ASP A 124 2.63 -24.45 20.00
C ASP A 124 3.59 -25.57 19.56
N GLU A 125 4.77 -25.22 19.03
CA GLU A 125 5.82 -26.19 18.69
C GLU A 125 6.34 -26.97 19.91
N GLU A 126 6.53 -26.31 21.04
CA GLU A 126 6.94 -26.95 22.29
C GLU A 126 5.84 -27.90 22.80
N ALA A 127 4.57 -27.48 22.75
CA ALA A 127 3.44 -28.34 23.12
C ALA A 127 3.35 -29.59 22.23
N ILE A 128 3.62 -29.48 20.92
CA ILE A 128 3.65 -30.62 20.00
C ILE A 128 4.81 -31.57 20.35
N LYS A 129 6.01 -31.04 20.61
CA LYS A 129 7.18 -31.86 20.99
C LYS A 129 6.95 -32.61 22.29
N ASP A 130 6.34 -31.95 23.28
CA ASP A 130 6.03 -32.57 24.57
C ASP A 130 4.90 -33.60 24.47
N ALA A 131 3.87 -33.34 23.66
CA ALA A 131 2.83 -34.32 23.36
C ALA A 131 3.42 -35.57 22.67
N GLY A 132 4.34 -35.39 21.72
CA GLY A 132 5.04 -36.49 21.05
C GLY A 132 5.94 -37.28 22.00
N ARG A 133 6.67 -36.59 22.89
CA ARG A 133 7.52 -37.23 23.91
C ARG A 133 6.70 -38.09 24.88
N ARG A 134 5.56 -37.58 25.36
CA ARG A 134 4.64 -38.33 26.24
C ARG A 134 4.07 -39.57 25.56
N LEU A 135 3.66 -39.45 24.30
CA LEU A 135 3.13 -40.57 23.52
C LEU A 135 4.17 -41.71 23.35
N LEU A 136 5.43 -41.34 23.06
CA LEU A 136 6.53 -42.29 22.97
C LEU A 136 6.83 -42.98 24.30
N GLU A 137 6.85 -42.23 25.41
CA GLU A 137 7.08 -42.78 26.75
C GLU A 137 5.96 -43.74 27.16
N GLU A 138 4.70 -43.39 26.90
CA GLU A 138 3.54 -44.25 27.17
C GLU A 138 3.58 -45.53 26.30
N ALA A 139 3.93 -45.41 25.01
CA ALA A 139 4.11 -46.54 24.11
C ALA A 139 5.26 -47.47 24.55
N GLN A 140 6.39 -46.91 24.99
CA GLN A 140 7.52 -47.68 25.51
C GLN A 140 7.16 -48.40 26.82
N LYS A 141 6.46 -47.72 27.73
CA LYS A 141 6.00 -48.32 28.99
C LYS A 141 4.99 -49.45 28.73
N ARG A 142 4.09 -49.29 27.75
CA ARG A 142 3.16 -50.33 27.31
C ARG A 142 3.89 -51.51 26.66
N ALA A 143 4.89 -51.26 25.82
CA ALA A 143 5.72 -52.30 25.22
C ALA A 143 6.55 -53.06 26.25
N ALA A 144 7.13 -52.37 27.25
CA ALA A 144 7.85 -52.99 28.34
C ALA A 144 6.93 -53.82 29.26
N ALA A 145 5.72 -53.34 29.53
CA ALA A 145 4.71 -54.12 30.25
C ALA A 145 4.29 -55.38 29.46
N ALA A 146 4.12 -55.26 28.14
CA ALA A 146 3.84 -56.41 27.27
C ALA A 146 5.02 -57.41 27.21
N ALA A 147 6.26 -56.93 27.19
CA ALA A 147 7.46 -57.77 27.24
C ALA A 147 7.66 -58.45 28.60
N THR A 148 7.28 -57.79 29.70
CA THR A 148 7.38 -58.39 31.06
C THR A 148 6.27 -59.43 31.30
N ALA A 149 5.13 -59.30 30.61
CA ALA A 149 4.07 -60.30 30.61
C ALA A 149 4.37 -61.54 29.74
N GLN A 150 5.49 -61.58 29.00
CA GLN A 150 5.93 -62.72 28.19
C GLN A 150 7.42 -63.05 28.34
N ALA A 151 7.76 -64.13 29.04
CA ALA A 151 9.04 -64.84 28.92
C ALA A 151 8.90 -66.35 29.29
N PRO A 152 9.62 -67.30 28.67
CA PRO A 152 9.94 -67.43 27.25
C PRO A 152 9.51 -68.79 26.65
N LYS A 153 9.17 -68.83 25.36
CA LYS A 153 9.48 -69.95 24.46
C LYS A 153 10.30 -69.40 23.30
N ALA A 154 11.51 -69.91 23.14
CA ALA A 154 12.44 -69.63 22.05
C ALA A 154 12.37 -70.75 20.99
N PRO A 155 13.13 -70.68 19.89
CA PRO A 155 13.13 -69.64 18.86
C PRO A 155 13.03 -70.26 17.46
N GLU A 156 12.29 -69.68 16.52
CA GLU A 156 12.44 -70.04 15.10
C GLU A 156 12.45 -68.80 14.20
N THR A 157 13.45 -68.83 13.32
CA THR A 157 13.59 -68.16 12.04
C THR A 157 13.60 -66.63 11.99
N ALA A 158 14.83 -66.15 11.83
CA ALA A 158 15.15 -64.93 11.11
C ALA A 158 14.39 -64.85 9.77
N GLU A 159 13.56 -63.83 9.63
CA GLU A 159 13.31 -63.23 8.34
C GLU A 159 13.57 -61.73 8.43
N SER A 160 14.52 -61.33 7.60
CA SER A 160 14.96 -59.98 7.31
C SER A 160 13.80 -59.06 6.96
N LYS A 161 13.63 -58.01 7.76
CA LYS A 161 12.99 -56.77 7.33
C LYS A 161 13.90 -56.16 6.25
N PRO A 162 13.43 -55.92 5.01
CA PRO A 162 14.29 -55.34 4.01
C PRO A 162 14.55 -53.87 4.39
N ALA A 163 15.83 -53.48 4.33
CA ALA A 163 16.23 -52.13 4.01
C ALA A 163 15.38 -51.67 2.79
N GLY A 164 14.67 -50.55 2.87
CA GLY A 164 15.33 -49.25 2.74
C GLY A 164 15.86 -49.10 1.32
N GLY A 165 14.96 -48.92 0.35
CA GLY A 165 15.34 -48.87 -1.06
C GLY A 165 14.17 -48.81 -2.04
N ALA A 166 13.14 -48.00 -1.78
CA ALA A 166 12.19 -47.57 -2.80
C ALA A 166 11.78 -46.13 -2.46
N SER A 167 11.97 -45.23 -3.40
CA SER A 167 11.65 -43.81 -3.32
C SER A 167 10.23 -43.59 -2.80
N ASP A 168 10.09 -43.12 -1.56
CA ASP A 168 8.79 -42.75 -1.01
C ASP A 168 8.26 -41.58 -1.83
N LYS A 169 7.25 -41.83 -2.66
CA LYS A 169 6.51 -40.79 -3.36
C LYS A 169 5.70 -40.05 -2.28
N PRO A 170 5.91 -38.74 -2.08
CA PRO A 170 5.08 -37.99 -1.13
C PRO A 170 3.60 -38.15 -1.51
N ILE A 171 2.72 -38.23 -0.51
CA ILE A 171 1.28 -38.33 -0.73
C ILE A 171 0.83 -37.04 -1.42
N ILE A 172 0.52 -37.12 -2.71
CA ILE A 172 0.04 -35.99 -3.51
C ILE A 172 -1.46 -35.92 -3.37
N THR A 173 -1.99 -34.80 -2.86
CA THR A 173 -3.43 -34.58 -2.79
C THR A 173 -3.96 -33.97 -4.11
N PRO A 174 -5.23 -34.17 -4.48
CA PRO A 174 -5.80 -33.59 -5.71
C PRO A 174 -5.67 -32.07 -5.80
N GLU A 175 -5.75 -31.38 -4.65
CA GLU A 175 -5.58 -29.93 -4.55
C GLU A 175 -4.16 -29.45 -4.96
N GLU A 176 -3.14 -30.28 -4.73
CA GLU A 176 -1.76 -30.03 -5.13
C GLU A 176 -1.49 -30.29 -6.63
N LEU A 177 -2.44 -30.90 -7.34
CA LEU A 177 -2.43 -31.14 -8.79
C LEU A 177 -3.27 -30.13 -9.57
N THR A 178 -3.62 -29.01 -8.92
CA THR A 178 -4.38 -27.93 -9.53
C THR A 178 -3.47 -26.80 -9.99
N LEU A 179 -3.59 -26.38 -11.25
CA LEU A 179 -2.91 -25.25 -11.86
C LEU A 179 -3.89 -24.11 -12.20
N LEU A 180 -3.44 -22.88 -11.98
CA LEU A 180 -4.10 -21.66 -12.37
C LEU A 180 -3.42 -21.05 -13.59
N LEU A 181 -4.10 -21.10 -14.74
CA LEU A 181 -3.65 -20.57 -16.02
C LEU A 181 -4.22 -19.17 -16.22
N THR A 182 -3.36 -18.16 -16.37
CA THR A 182 -3.76 -16.80 -16.75
C THR A 182 -3.58 -16.61 -18.25
N LEU A 183 -4.70 -16.52 -18.97
CA LEU A 183 -4.72 -16.37 -20.42
C LEU A 183 -4.64 -14.89 -20.84
N PRO A 184 -4.02 -14.59 -21.99
CA PRO A 184 -3.99 -13.23 -22.52
C PRO A 184 -5.40 -12.75 -22.88
N ALA A 185 -5.63 -11.44 -22.81
CA ALA A 185 -6.94 -10.85 -23.06
C ALA A 185 -7.46 -11.06 -24.51
N SER A 186 -6.59 -11.43 -25.44
CA SER A 186 -6.93 -11.77 -26.82
C SER A 186 -7.35 -13.23 -27.02
N SER A 187 -7.22 -14.09 -26.01
CA SER A 187 -7.56 -15.50 -26.13
C SER A 187 -9.07 -15.69 -26.31
N THR A 188 -9.47 -16.46 -27.32
CA THR A 188 -10.86 -16.91 -27.55
C THR A 188 -11.08 -18.38 -27.21
N ILE A 189 -10.06 -19.04 -26.65
CA ILE A 189 -10.10 -20.47 -26.33
C ILE A 189 -11.25 -20.80 -25.37
N THR A 190 -11.96 -21.89 -25.68
CA THR A 190 -13.07 -22.42 -24.88
C THR A 190 -12.58 -23.42 -23.83
N SER A 191 -13.44 -23.75 -22.86
CA SER A 191 -13.09 -24.71 -21.80
C SER A 191 -12.78 -26.11 -22.37
N SER A 192 -13.53 -26.54 -23.39
CA SER A 192 -13.35 -27.83 -24.07
C SER A 192 -12.07 -27.88 -24.92
N ASP A 193 -11.74 -26.79 -25.62
CA ASP A 193 -10.52 -26.72 -26.43
C ASP A 193 -9.27 -26.76 -25.55
N LEU A 194 -9.33 -26.06 -24.41
CA LEU A 194 -8.25 -26.03 -23.42
C LEU A 194 -8.07 -27.40 -22.77
N GLN A 195 -9.16 -28.08 -22.39
CA GLN A 195 -9.12 -29.43 -21.84
C GLN A 195 -8.54 -30.44 -22.83
N THR A 196 -8.94 -30.38 -24.10
CA THR A 196 -8.43 -31.27 -25.15
C THR A 196 -6.93 -31.05 -25.37
N SER A 197 -6.50 -29.78 -25.50
CA SER A 197 -5.09 -29.43 -25.71
C SER A 197 -4.20 -29.90 -24.56
N LEU A 198 -4.63 -29.69 -23.31
CA LEU A 198 -3.88 -30.11 -22.14
C LEU A 198 -3.86 -31.64 -22.00
N THR A 199 -4.97 -32.31 -22.32
CA THR A 199 -5.05 -33.77 -22.28
C THR A 199 -4.12 -34.42 -23.31
N THR A 200 -4.05 -33.86 -24.52
CA THR A 200 -3.17 -34.35 -25.59
C THR A 200 -1.69 -34.13 -25.30
N LEU A 201 -1.31 -32.99 -24.69
CA LEU A 201 0.09 -32.65 -24.45
C LEU A 201 0.63 -33.18 -23.12
N TYR A 202 -0.21 -33.21 -22.09
CA TYR A 202 0.22 -33.42 -20.70
C TYR A 202 -0.52 -34.59 -20.02
N GLY A 203 -1.38 -35.31 -20.73
CA GLY A 203 -2.11 -36.47 -20.18
C GLY A 203 -3.41 -36.10 -19.43
N PRO A 204 -4.08 -37.06 -18.80
CA PRO A 204 -5.48 -36.91 -18.35
C PRO A 204 -5.68 -35.74 -17.36
N VAL A 205 -6.69 -34.92 -17.66
CA VAL A 205 -7.16 -33.76 -16.87
C VAL A 205 -8.57 -34.06 -16.36
N GLU A 206 -8.81 -33.85 -15.07
CA GLU A 206 -10.06 -34.19 -14.38
C GLU A 206 -11.10 -33.07 -14.50
N HIS A 207 -10.70 -31.84 -14.17
CA HIS A 207 -11.60 -30.67 -14.22
C HIS A 207 -10.93 -29.45 -14.84
N VAL A 208 -11.62 -28.78 -15.75
CA VAL A 208 -11.21 -27.49 -16.32
C VAL A 208 -12.35 -26.49 -16.14
N ILE A 209 -12.10 -25.44 -15.37
CA ILE A 209 -13.05 -24.36 -15.12
C ILE A 209 -12.50 -23.08 -15.74
N LEU A 210 -13.07 -22.69 -16.88
CA LEU A 210 -12.82 -21.40 -17.53
C LEU A 210 -14.13 -20.58 -17.56
N PRO A 211 -14.19 -19.40 -16.90
CA PRO A 211 -15.38 -18.56 -16.96
C PRO A 211 -15.66 -18.10 -18.40
N PRO A 212 -16.94 -18.00 -18.80
CA PRO A 212 -17.31 -17.58 -20.15
C PRO A 212 -16.78 -16.19 -20.47
N VAL A 213 -16.50 -15.94 -21.75
CA VAL A 213 -16.06 -14.62 -22.20
C VAL A 213 -17.13 -13.59 -21.82
N PRO A 214 -16.81 -12.52 -21.08
CA PRO A 214 -17.80 -11.53 -20.69
C PRO A 214 -18.40 -10.88 -21.95
N SER A 215 -19.71 -11.03 -22.14
CA SER A 215 -20.49 -10.50 -23.28
C SER A 215 -20.66 -8.98 -23.27
N SER A 216 -19.97 -8.25 -22.39
CA SER A 216 -20.04 -6.78 -22.29
C SER A 216 -18.67 -6.14 -22.53
N GLN A 217 -18.27 -6.12 -23.79
CA GLN A 217 -17.33 -5.13 -24.34
C GLN A 217 -17.87 -4.60 -25.67
N GLN A 218 -19.10 -4.07 -25.67
CA GLN A 218 -19.39 -3.00 -26.61
C GLN A 218 -18.64 -1.76 -26.12
N ALA A 219 -17.68 -1.33 -26.93
CA ALA A 219 -16.96 -0.10 -26.74
C ALA A 219 -17.97 1.06 -26.65
N THR A 220 -18.06 1.67 -25.47
CA THR A 220 -18.55 3.04 -25.36
C THR A 220 -17.32 3.93 -25.23
N ASP A 221 -17.16 4.83 -26.20
CA ASP A 221 -16.12 5.85 -26.21
C ASP A 221 -16.29 6.78 -25.00
N GLY A 222 -15.62 6.43 -23.92
CA GLY A 222 -15.45 7.26 -22.74
C GLY A 222 -14.40 8.33 -23.02
N LYS A 223 -14.85 9.58 -23.08
CA LYS A 223 -14.06 10.81 -23.22
C LYS A 223 -13.17 11.03 -22.00
N ASP A 224 -12.10 10.24 -21.87
CA ASP A 224 -10.93 10.52 -21.04
C ASP A 224 -9.84 9.54 -21.48
N GLY A 225 -8.72 10.05 -21.98
CA GLY A 225 -7.63 9.30 -22.65
C GLY A 225 -6.84 8.33 -21.76
N LYS A 226 -7.51 7.43 -21.05
CA LYS A 226 -6.92 6.37 -20.25
C LYS A 226 -7.42 5.02 -20.77
N LYS A 227 -6.64 4.39 -21.66
CA LYS A 227 -6.88 3.03 -22.18
C LYS A 227 -7.17 2.07 -21.00
N LYS A 228 -8.42 1.62 -20.85
CA LYS A 228 -8.77 0.53 -19.93
C LYS A 228 -8.10 -0.74 -20.45
N LYS A 229 -7.13 -1.30 -19.70
CA LYS A 229 -6.51 -2.59 -20.03
C LYS A 229 -7.59 -3.67 -20.04
N ALA A 230 -7.66 -4.44 -21.13
CA ALA A 230 -8.53 -5.62 -21.21
C ALA A 230 -8.16 -6.60 -20.09
N LYS A 231 -9.17 -7.11 -19.36
CA LYS A 231 -8.97 -8.00 -18.21
C LYS A 231 -8.57 -9.40 -18.70
N SER A 232 -7.49 -9.95 -18.15
CA SER A 232 -7.06 -11.33 -18.42
C SER A 232 -8.00 -12.34 -17.76
N ARG A 233 -8.24 -13.48 -18.42
CA ARG A 233 -9.08 -14.58 -17.89
C ARG A 233 -8.19 -15.59 -17.14
N LYS A 234 -8.71 -16.15 -16.05
CA LYS A 234 -8.04 -17.21 -15.29
C LYS A 234 -8.81 -18.52 -15.47
N ALA A 235 -8.12 -19.58 -15.84
CA ALA A 235 -8.64 -20.94 -15.85
C ALA A 235 -8.06 -21.72 -14.66
N ILE A 236 -8.88 -22.55 -14.04
CA ILE A 236 -8.46 -23.52 -13.03
C ILE A 236 -8.46 -24.88 -13.71
N VAL A 237 -7.34 -25.59 -13.62
CA VAL A 237 -7.12 -26.88 -14.27
C VAL A 237 -6.67 -27.86 -13.20
N GLU A 238 -7.47 -28.88 -12.95
CA GLU A 238 -7.15 -29.98 -12.03
C GLU A 238 -6.75 -31.21 -12.84
N PHE A 239 -5.50 -31.67 -12.66
CA PHE A 239 -5.01 -32.89 -13.28
C PHE A 239 -5.45 -34.10 -12.49
N ALA A 240 -5.71 -35.23 -13.18
CA ALA A 240 -6.12 -36.46 -12.51
C ALA A 240 -5.12 -36.87 -11.41
N SER A 241 -5.61 -37.41 -10.28
CA SER A 241 -4.82 -37.79 -9.10
C SER A 241 -3.56 -38.65 -9.38
N GLY A 242 -3.53 -39.38 -10.51
CA GLY A 242 -2.37 -40.17 -10.98
C GLY A 242 -1.39 -39.43 -11.90
N ASN A 243 -1.75 -38.28 -12.46
CA ASN A 243 -1.02 -37.57 -13.52
C ASN A 243 -0.15 -36.40 -13.00
N TRP A 244 0.62 -36.66 -11.95
CA TRP A 244 1.57 -35.69 -11.38
C TRP A 244 2.66 -35.26 -12.39
N GLY A 245 3.05 -36.17 -13.29
CA GLY A 245 4.02 -35.88 -14.35
C GLY A 245 3.49 -34.86 -15.36
N GLY A 246 2.21 -34.97 -15.74
CA GLY A 246 1.51 -34.02 -16.59
C GLY A 246 1.41 -32.63 -15.99
N CYS A 247 0.99 -32.55 -14.72
CA CYS A 247 0.91 -31.29 -13.98
C CYS A 247 2.30 -30.61 -13.89
N TYR A 248 3.34 -31.37 -13.56
CA TYR A 248 4.72 -30.85 -13.46
C TYR A 248 5.27 -30.40 -14.83
N ALA A 249 5.05 -31.19 -15.89
CA ALA A 249 5.50 -30.85 -17.24
C ALA A 249 4.82 -29.58 -17.77
N CYS A 250 3.50 -29.44 -17.54
CA CYS A 250 2.75 -28.25 -17.90
C CYS A 250 3.30 -27.00 -17.20
N TRP A 251 3.52 -27.06 -15.88
CA TRP A 251 4.11 -25.94 -15.14
C TRP A 251 5.52 -25.58 -15.65
N ARG A 252 6.38 -26.59 -15.86
CA ARG A 252 7.77 -26.39 -16.31
C ARG A 252 7.91 -25.88 -17.74
N ASP A 253 7.07 -26.33 -18.67
CA ASP A 253 7.11 -25.84 -20.05
C ASP A 253 6.67 -24.38 -20.13
N HIS A 254 5.71 -23.97 -19.30
CA HIS A 254 5.31 -22.56 -19.21
C HIS A 254 6.34 -21.69 -18.48
N GLU A 255 7.09 -22.21 -17.49
CA GLU A 255 8.26 -21.51 -16.94
C GLU A 255 9.38 -21.35 -17.97
N ALA A 256 9.63 -22.38 -18.79
CA ALA A 256 10.70 -22.40 -19.78
C ALA A 256 10.32 -21.71 -21.11
N GLY A 257 9.13 -21.13 -21.22
CA GLY A 257 8.64 -20.47 -22.43
C GLY A 257 8.32 -21.43 -23.60
N ARG A 258 8.23 -22.74 -23.35
CA ARG A 258 7.81 -23.78 -24.31
C ARG A 258 6.33 -24.11 -24.27
N GLY A 259 5.60 -23.57 -23.29
CA GLY A 259 4.15 -23.70 -23.16
C GLY A 259 3.38 -22.82 -24.14
N MET A 260 2.06 -22.72 -23.95
CA MET A 260 1.20 -21.87 -24.79
C MET A 260 1.61 -20.39 -24.72
N GLU A 261 1.65 -19.73 -25.87
CA GLU A 261 2.12 -18.36 -26.02
C GLU A 261 1.32 -17.37 -25.16
N GLY A 262 2.01 -16.60 -24.33
CA GLY A 262 1.41 -15.55 -23.50
C GLY A 262 0.60 -16.03 -22.28
N VAL A 263 0.59 -17.34 -21.98
CA VAL A 263 -0.11 -17.91 -20.82
C VAL A 263 0.84 -18.04 -19.62
N LYS A 264 0.43 -17.51 -18.46
CA LYS A 264 1.17 -17.66 -17.19
C LYS A 264 0.55 -18.75 -16.33
N VAL A 265 1.35 -19.66 -15.79
CA VAL A 265 0.90 -20.79 -14.96
C VAL A 265 1.39 -20.62 -13.53
N LYS A 266 0.51 -20.90 -12.56
CA LYS A 266 0.83 -20.99 -11.13
C LYS A 266 0.12 -22.19 -10.52
N PHE A 267 0.61 -22.74 -9.41
CA PHE A 267 -0.16 -23.73 -8.65
C PHE A 267 -1.38 -23.08 -8.00
N GLY A 268 -2.48 -23.84 -7.85
CA GLY A 268 -3.73 -23.38 -7.25
C GLY A 268 -3.57 -22.93 -5.79
N ILE A 269 -2.64 -23.57 -5.07
CA ILE A 269 -2.24 -23.24 -3.69
C ILE A 269 -1.40 -21.96 -3.61
N GLY A 270 -0.94 -21.42 -4.76
CA GLY A 270 -0.15 -20.19 -4.84
C GLY A 270 1.35 -20.39 -4.58
N GLU A 271 1.71 -21.37 -3.75
CA GLU A 271 3.09 -21.83 -3.51
C GLU A 271 3.39 -23.12 -4.30
N VAL A 272 4.68 -23.38 -4.58
CA VAL A 272 5.11 -24.59 -5.29
C VAL A 272 5.02 -25.78 -4.33
N PRO A 273 4.21 -26.82 -4.62
CA PRO A 273 4.02 -27.96 -3.73
C PRO A 273 5.32 -28.73 -3.45
N ALA A 274 5.43 -29.32 -2.25
CA ALA A 274 6.63 -30.04 -1.82
C ALA A 274 6.98 -31.25 -2.70
N TRP A 275 5.97 -31.88 -3.32
CA TRP A 275 6.16 -33.01 -4.23
C TRP A 275 6.90 -32.62 -5.53
N VAL A 276 6.92 -31.33 -5.90
CA VAL A 276 7.63 -30.83 -7.09
C VAL A 276 9.15 -31.01 -6.95
N ALA A 277 9.69 -30.79 -5.74
CA ALA A 277 11.10 -31.04 -5.46
C ALA A 277 11.45 -32.52 -5.62
N TRP A 278 10.56 -33.41 -5.15
CA TRP A 278 10.71 -34.85 -5.38
C TRP A 278 10.63 -35.20 -6.87
N ALA A 279 9.70 -34.62 -7.63
CA ALA A 279 9.57 -34.85 -9.07
C ALA A 279 10.82 -34.40 -9.87
N GLU A 280 11.48 -33.32 -9.44
CA GLU A 280 12.75 -32.85 -10.01
C GLU A 280 13.90 -33.83 -9.82
N MET A 281 13.92 -34.53 -8.67
CA MET A 281 14.94 -35.52 -8.32
C MET A 281 14.78 -36.82 -9.12
N GLN A 282 13.63 -37.06 -9.73
CA GLN A 282 13.36 -38.26 -10.56
C GLN A 282 13.85 -38.13 -12.01
N LYS A 283 14.45 -36.99 -12.41
CA LYS A 283 15.01 -36.82 -13.76
C LYS A 283 16.14 -37.83 -14.02
N PRO A 284 16.13 -38.57 -15.14
CA PRO A 284 17.24 -39.43 -15.53
C PRO A 284 18.46 -38.56 -15.85
N GLY A 285 19.36 -38.39 -14.89
CA GLY A 285 20.58 -37.57 -15.07
C GLY A 285 21.23 -37.04 -13.78
N ARG A 286 20.57 -37.06 -12.62
CA ARG A 286 21.22 -36.80 -11.33
C ARG A 286 20.83 -37.86 -10.31
N ARG A 287 21.62 -38.94 -10.22
CA ARG A 287 21.77 -39.68 -8.96
C ARG A 287 23.09 -39.24 -8.33
N PRO A 288 23.11 -38.65 -7.12
CA PRO A 288 24.32 -38.61 -6.34
C PRO A 288 24.59 -40.03 -5.80
N SER A 289 25.72 -40.61 -6.18
CA SER A 289 26.21 -41.87 -5.62
C SER A 289 26.80 -41.60 -4.22
N PRO A 290 26.59 -42.48 -3.22
CA PRO A 290 27.14 -42.26 -1.89
C PRO A 290 28.65 -42.51 -1.86
N ALA A 291 29.31 -41.81 -0.93
CA ALA A 291 30.75 -41.74 -0.74
C ALA A 291 31.47 -43.10 -0.73
N SER A 292 32.61 -43.17 -1.41
CA SER A 292 33.66 -44.16 -1.16
C SER A 292 34.95 -43.42 -0.83
N GLY A 293 35.48 -43.71 0.37
CA GLY A 293 36.74 -43.19 0.86
C GLY A 293 37.96 -43.89 0.25
N GLY A 294 39.10 -43.24 0.44
CA GLY A 294 40.45 -43.61 -0.01
C GLY A 294 41.11 -42.35 -0.59
N GLY A 295 42.16 -41.75 -0.03
CA GLY A 295 43.27 -42.31 0.73
C GLY A 295 44.56 -42.03 -0.05
N ASP A 296 45.24 -40.93 0.32
CA ASP A 296 46.68 -40.61 0.18
C ASP A 296 47.39 -40.61 -1.19
N GLN A 297 48.03 -39.48 -1.54
CA GLN A 297 49.49 -39.33 -1.43
C GLN A 297 50.00 -37.89 -1.72
N GLN A 298 50.97 -37.49 -0.90
CA GLN A 298 51.75 -36.25 -0.91
C GLN A 298 52.54 -36.00 -2.21
N SER A 299 52.72 -34.73 -2.56
CA SER A 299 54.08 -34.17 -2.74
C SER A 299 54.09 -32.64 -2.65
N TYR A 300 55.18 -32.17 -2.06
CA TYR A 300 55.59 -30.81 -1.75
C TYR A 300 56.10 -30.08 -3.01
N SER A 301 55.92 -28.76 -3.07
CA SER A 301 57.00 -27.79 -3.35
C SER A 301 56.54 -26.36 -3.11
N ALA A 302 57.47 -25.58 -2.56
CA ALA A 302 57.29 -24.29 -1.94
C ALA A 302 57.40 -23.10 -2.91
N ASN A 303 56.98 -21.94 -2.37
CA ASN A 303 57.16 -20.53 -2.76
C ASN A 303 55.78 -19.88 -3.01
N GLY A 304 55.27 -18.93 -2.24
CA GLY A 304 55.88 -18.04 -1.25
C GLY A 304 55.35 -16.63 -1.53
N HIS A 305 54.54 -16.09 -0.60
CA HIS A 305 54.35 -14.68 -0.19
C HIS A 305 52.89 -14.38 0.22
N PRO A 306 52.64 -13.91 1.46
CA PRO A 306 51.31 -13.50 1.95
C PRO A 306 51.12 -11.96 1.89
N PRO A 307 49.88 -11.45 1.87
CA PRO A 307 49.59 -10.07 2.21
C PRO A 307 49.35 -9.88 3.73
N PRO A 308 49.71 -8.72 4.32
CA PRO A 308 49.69 -8.52 5.76
C PRO A 308 48.32 -8.10 6.31
N THR A 309 48.05 -8.55 7.53
CA THR A 309 47.05 -8.04 8.46
C THR A 309 47.54 -6.75 9.11
N ALA A 310 46.71 -5.71 9.14
CA ALA A 310 46.97 -4.50 9.92
C ALA A 310 45.84 -4.27 10.93
N SER A 311 46.23 -4.34 12.20
CA SER A 311 45.47 -4.04 13.40
C SER A 311 45.17 -2.54 13.48
N PHE A 312 43.91 -2.16 13.70
CA PHE A 312 43.52 -0.77 13.91
C PHE A 312 43.31 -0.49 15.41
N THR A 313 44.20 0.32 15.97
CA THR A 313 44.17 0.84 17.35
C THR A 313 43.43 2.18 17.43
N LEU A 314 42.59 2.33 18.46
CA LEU A 314 41.88 3.57 18.81
C LEU A 314 42.83 4.66 19.32
N PRO A 315 42.57 5.96 19.04
CA PRO A 315 43.26 7.07 19.68
C PRO A 315 42.48 7.67 20.86
N THR A 316 43.15 7.79 21.99
CA THR A 316 42.84 8.72 23.10
C THR A 316 43.29 10.14 22.76
N PRO A 317 42.55 11.20 23.14
CA PRO A 317 43.08 12.55 23.19
C PRO A 317 43.49 13.00 24.60
N THR A 318 44.68 13.58 24.65
CA THR A 318 45.37 14.20 25.79
C THR A 318 44.82 15.60 26.11
N SER A 319 44.87 15.99 27.38
CA SER A 319 44.57 17.31 27.94
C SER A 319 45.49 18.44 27.47
N THR A 320 44.97 19.66 27.25
CA THR A 320 45.72 20.94 27.36
C THR A 320 44.75 22.14 27.51
N THR A 321 44.88 22.81 28.68
CA THR A 321 44.65 24.23 29.10
C THR A 321 43.39 25.05 28.72
N PRO A 322 42.93 25.96 29.62
CA PRO A 322 41.72 26.77 29.42
C PRO A 322 42.03 28.18 28.88
N VAL A 323 41.20 28.68 27.94
CA VAL A 323 41.21 30.09 27.50
C VAL A 323 39.77 30.61 27.47
N SER A 324 39.59 31.80 28.05
CA SER A 324 38.36 32.57 28.27
C SER A 324 37.37 32.66 27.10
N ALA A 325 36.09 32.56 27.44
CA ALA A 325 34.96 32.99 26.60
C ALA A 325 34.58 34.46 26.90
N PRO A 326 34.24 35.30 25.90
CA PRO A 326 33.61 36.58 26.15
C PRO A 326 32.08 36.45 26.25
N SER A 327 31.53 37.07 27.29
CA SER A 327 30.10 37.20 27.56
C SER A 327 29.41 38.12 26.56
N PHE A 328 28.37 37.62 25.88
CA PHE A 328 27.44 38.44 25.10
C PHE A 328 26.25 38.83 26.00
N THR A 329 26.38 39.93 26.74
CA THR A 329 25.25 40.60 27.39
C THR A 329 25.31 42.09 27.09
N SER A 330 24.70 42.51 25.98
CA SER A 330 24.22 43.88 25.84
C SER A 330 23.22 43.94 24.70
N ALA A 331 21.93 43.93 25.03
CA ALA A 331 20.89 44.39 24.11
C ALA A 331 20.55 45.84 24.51
N PRO A 332 20.46 46.78 23.55
CA PRO A 332 20.19 48.18 23.87
C PRO A 332 18.73 48.38 24.27
N ASP A 333 18.55 49.10 25.38
CA ASP A 333 17.28 49.59 25.89
C ASP A 333 16.82 50.79 25.02
N PHE A 334 15.71 50.64 24.28
CA PHE A 334 15.09 51.75 23.55
C PHE A 334 13.94 52.31 24.38
N THR A 335 14.27 53.11 25.39
CA THR A 335 13.29 54.00 26.03
C THR A 335 13.42 55.38 25.39
N SER A 336 12.59 55.67 24.40
CA SER A 336 12.33 57.06 24.00
C SER A 336 10.85 57.38 24.14
N ALA A 337 10.64 58.58 24.64
CA ALA A 337 9.44 59.15 25.21
C ALA A 337 8.26 59.28 24.24
N ASN A 338 7.08 59.33 24.87
CA ASN A 338 5.87 60.04 24.45
C ASN A 338 4.87 59.27 23.55
N GLY A 339 3.72 58.94 24.14
CA GLY A 339 2.46 58.70 23.43
C GLY A 339 1.97 57.24 23.39
N GLY A 340 1.12 56.86 24.36
CA GLY A 340 0.03 55.88 24.18
C GLY A 340 0.31 54.55 23.47
N GLY A 341 1.51 54.00 23.56
CA GLY A 341 1.89 52.76 22.88
C GLY A 341 1.42 51.52 23.63
N ILE A 342 0.59 50.71 22.98
CA ILE A 342 0.25 49.35 23.43
C ILE A 342 1.58 48.60 23.65
N SER A 343 1.91 48.29 24.90
CA SER A 343 3.15 47.63 25.27
C SER A 343 3.28 46.30 24.53
N MET A 344 4.51 45.92 24.17
CA MET A 344 4.83 44.59 23.65
C MET A 344 4.23 43.50 24.56
N ALA A 345 4.23 43.70 25.88
CA ALA A 345 3.60 42.79 26.84
C ALA A 345 2.07 42.69 26.67
N ASP A 346 1.40 43.78 26.31
CA ASP A 346 -0.04 43.82 26.08
C ASP A 346 -0.43 43.16 24.74
N LEU A 347 0.43 43.30 23.71
CA LEU A 347 0.29 42.57 22.44
C LEU A 347 0.54 41.07 22.60
N LEU A 348 1.58 40.67 23.35
CA LEU A 348 1.84 39.27 23.65
C LEU A 348 0.72 38.68 24.51
N GLY A 349 0.18 39.43 25.47
CA GLY A 349 -0.95 39.03 26.30
C GLY A 349 -2.21 38.76 25.46
N LYS A 350 -2.58 39.69 24.57
CA LYS A 350 -3.72 39.52 23.66
C LYS A 350 -3.53 38.34 22.70
N HIS A 351 -2.32 38.14 22.17
CA HIS A 351 -2.04 37.01 21.29
C HIS A 351 -2.05 35.67 22.05
N ALA A 352 -1.61 35.65 23.31
CA ALA A 352 -1.69 34.47 24.18
C ALA A 352 -3.15 34.12 24.51
N GLN A 353 -3.98 35.11 24.83
CA GLN A 353 -5.41 34.90 25.08
C GLN A 353 -6.14 34.40 23.83
N ASN A 354 -5.88 35.00 22.65
CA ASN A 354 -6.51 34.57 21.41
C ASN A 354 -6.06 33.16 20.98
N LYS A 355 -4.80 32.80 21.26
CA LYS A 355 -4.29 31.43 21.08
C LYS A 355 -4.96 30.44 22.03
N SER A 356 -5.16 30.81 23.29
CA SER A 356 -5.86 29.95 24.26
C SER A 356 -7.33 29.74 23.92
N ALA A 357 -8.03 30.78 23.46
CA ALA A 357 -9.42 30.71 23.01
C ALA A 357 -9.58 29.78 21.80
N LYS A 358 -8.67 29.90 20.81
CA LYS A 358 -8.66 29.04 19.63
C LYS A 358 -8.36 27.57 19.96
N VAL A 359 -7.44 27.31 20.88
CA VAL A 359 -7.12 25.95 21.33
C VAL A 359 -8.32 25.32 22.06
N GLU A 360 -9.05 26.10 22.85
CA GLU A 360 -10.25 25.64 23.55
C GLU A 360 -11.43 25.39 22.58
N GLU A 361 -11.56 26.21 21.53
CA GLU A 361 -12.54 26.00 20.46
C GLU A 361 -12.24 24.73 19.64
N ASP A 362 -10.97 24.52 19.27
CA ASP A 362 -10.51 23.31 18.59
C ASP A 362 -10.72 22.06 19.46
N ARG A 363 -10.49 22.15 20.77
CA ARG A 363 -10.76 21.07 21.74
C ARG A 363 -12.25 20.72 21.79
N ARG A 364 -13.13 21.71 21.92
CA ARG A 364 -14.59 21.51 21.90
C ARG A 364 -15.07 20.90 20.59
N ARG A 365 -14.47 21.27 19.46
CA ARG A 365 -14.79 20.71 18.15
C ARG A 365 -14.41 19.23 18.05
N GLN A 366 -13.23 18.85 18.56
CA GLN A 366 -12.80 17.45 18.64
C GLN A 366 -13.68 16.63 19.61
N GLU A 367 -14.06 17.20 20.75
CA GLU A 367 -14.98 16.56 21.69
C GLU A 367 -16.36 16.34 21.05
N PHE A 368 -16.88 17.32 20.29
CA PHE A 368 -18.15 17.19 19.57
C PHE A 368 -18.10 16.12 18.47
N GLU A 369 -17.02 16.06 17.70
CA GLU A 369 -16.79 15.00 16.70
C GLU A 369 -16.70 13.61 17.37
N SER A 370 -15.99 13.50 18.51
CA SER A 370 -15.89 12.25 19.27
C SER A 370 -17.23 11.79 19.84
N MET A 371 -18.04 12.73 20.35
CA MET A 371 -19.38 12.47 20.88
C MET A 371 -20.33 12.03 19.77
N THR A 372 -20.25 12.65 18.59
CA THR A 372 -21.06 12.29 17.43
C THR A 372 -20.73 10.89 16.92
N LEU A 373 -19.45 10.54 16.83
CA LEU A 373 -19.01 9.18 16.48
C LEU A 373 -19.45 8.14 17.52
N SER A 374 -19.43 8.49 18.81
CA SER A 374 -19.90 7.61 19.88
C SER A 374 -21.40 7.35 19.78
N ARG A 375 -22.20 8.38 19.51
CA ARG A 375 -23.65 8.25 19.25
C ARG A 375 -23.96 7.42 18.00
N MET A 376 -23.16 7.57 16.94
CA MET A 376 -23.31 6.78 15.72
C MET A 376 -23.05 5.29 15.97
N ARG A 377 -21.99 4.94 16.72
CA ARG A 377 -21.70 3.54 17.10
C ARG A 377 -22.77 2.93 18.01
N MET A 378 -23.37 3.73 18.90
CA MET A 378 -24.48 3.29 19.76
C MET A 378 -25.72 2.96 18.93
N MET A 379 -26.10 3.83 17.99
CA MET A 379 -27.22 3.53 17.09
C MET A 379 -26.96 2.33 16.18
N GLU A 380 -25.71 2.15 15.72
CA GLU A 380 -25.35 0.99 14.89
C GLU A 380 -25.43 -0.31 15.70
N ARG A 381 -25.02 -0.29 16.97
CA ARG A 381 -25.20 -1.43 17.89
C ARG A 381 -26.67 -1.73 18.14
N GLU A 382 -27.47 -0.71 18.45
CA GLU A 382 -28.90 -0.87 18.70
C GLU A 382 -29.64 -1.40 17.47
N LYS A 383 -29.23 -0.96 16.27
CA LYS A 383 -29.78 -1.47 15.01
C LYS A 383 -29.41 -2.93 14.77
N VAL A 384 -28.17 -3.32 15.05
CA VAL A 384 -27.72 -4.72 14.92
C VAL A 384 -28.44 -5.60 15.94
N GLU A 385 -28.60 -5.13 17.17
CA GLU A 385 -29.31 -5.85 18.24
C GLU A 385 -30.81 -6.01 17.93
N ALA A 386 -31.45 -4.98 17.37
CA ALA A 386 -32.83 -5.06 16.90
C ALA A 386 -32.99 -6.03 15.72
N GLU A 387 -32.01 -6.10 14.81
CA GLU A 387 -32.01 -7.05 13.70
C GLU A 387 -31.85 -8.49 14.19
N ILE A 388 -30.96 -8.74 15.17
CA ILE A 388 -30.79 -10.06 15.80
C ILE A 388 -32.09 -10.48 16.49
N ARG A 389 -32.71 -9.59 17.27
CA ARG A 389 -33.96 -9.87 17.95
C ARG A 389 -35.11 -10.20 16.99
N ARG A 390 -35.15 -9.54 15.83
CA ARG A 390 -36.13 -9.83 14.79
C ARG A 390 -35.89 -11.20 14.15
N GLN A 391 -34.63 -11.59 13.94
CA GLN A 391 -34.28 -12.92 13.45
C GLN A 391 -34.64 -14.01 14.46
N GLU A 392 -34.45 -13.74 15.77
CA GLU A 392 -34.86 -14.64 16.85
C GLU A 392 -36.39 -14.76 17.01
N GLU A 393 -37.17 -13.78 16.55
CA GLU A 393 -38.64 -13.84 16.53
C GLU A 393 -39.20 -14.52 15.27
N GLU A 394 -38.38 -14.65 14.20
CA GLU A 394 -38.73 -15.30 12.94
C GLU A 394 -38.30 -16.80 12.87
N GLU A 395 -37.41 -17.27 13.77
CA GLU A 395 -37.09 -18.68 14.05
C GLU A 395 -38.02 -19.32 15.10
#